data_AF-A0A2M8KZX9-F1
#
_entry.id   AF-A0A2M8KZX9-F1
#
_cell.length_a   1.000
_cell.length_b   1.000
_cell.length_c   1.000
_cell.angle_alpha   90.00
_cell.angle_beta   90.00
_cell.angle_gamma   90.00
#
_symmetry.space_group_name_H-M   'P 1'
#
loop_
_entity.id
_entity.type
_entity.pdbx_description
1 polymer ?
#
loop_
_entity_poly.entity_id
_entity_poly.type
_entity_poly.pdbx_seq_one_letter_code
_entity_poly.pdbx_strand_id
1 'polypeptide(L)'
;MALRNAFGDLASDESIKKINAAQSDGSQKSKLVDEFGNTVGTTASALDINIKSGSLAPSTTGGLSVYRNISLAASGVNIKSSAGQVYGWYLFNNTASVRYVKLYNKATHPSVGGDTPFMTIALPAGAGANVHFTTGIAFSNGIGIGATTGVADGDTGAPAANEVIANIIYF
;
A
#
# COMPACT_ATOMS: atom_id res chain seq x y z
N MET A 1 -31.45 38.49 35.45
CA MET A 1 -30.73 39.44 36.31
C MET A 1 -29.61 40.02 35.46
N ALA A 2 -29.65 41.31 35.10
CA ALA A 2 -28.63 41.90 34.23
C ALA A 2 -27.32 42.09 35.01
N LEU A 3 -26.19 41.77 34.39
CA LEU A 3 -24.86 42.03 34.95
C LEU A 3 -24.63 43.54 34.95
N ARG A 4 -24.36 44.10 36.14
CA ARG A 4 -24.06 45.51 36.35
C ARG A 4 -22.57 45.66 36.63
N ASN A 5 -21.96 46.75 36.16
CA ASN A 5 -20.57 47.06 36.47
C ASN A 5 -20.43 47.49 37.95
N ALA A 6 -19.19 47.70 38.41
CA ALA A 6 -18.90 48.07 39.79
C ALA A 6 -19.51 49.42 40.24
N PHE A 7 -20.03 50.22 39.31
CA PHE A 7 -20.69 51.50 39.56
C PHE A 7 -22.23 51.42 39.41
N GLY A 8 -22.78 50.23 39.17
CA GLY A 8 -24.21 50.00 39.07
C GLY A 8 -24.82 50.30 37.71
N ASP A 9 -24.04 50.67 36.70
CA ASP A 9 -24.55 50.79 35.34
C ASP A 9 -24.68 49.41 34.69
N LEU A 10 -25.64 49.26 33.78
CA LEU A 10 -25.76 48.04 32.97
C LEU A 10 -24.45 47.85 32.20
N ALA A 11 -23.84 46.67 32.31
CA ALA A 11 -22.62 46.36 31.58
C ALA A 11 -22.88 46.56 30.08
N SER A 12 -22.10 47.44 29.43
CA SER A 12 -22.23 47.65 27.99
C SER A 12 -21.97 46.34 27.26
N ASP A 13 -22.65 46.11 26.13
CA ASP A 13 -22.55 44.86 25.35
C ASP A 13 -21.09 44.52 24.99
N GLU A 14 -20.25 45.56 24.82
CA GLU A 14 -18.80 45.43 24.64
C GLU A 14 -18.05 44.76 25.81
N SER A 15 -18.46 45.02 27.05
CA SER A 15 -17.79 44.49 28.25
C SER A 15 -18.14 43.03 28.51
N ILE A 16 -19.37 42.62 28.21
CA ILE A 16 -19.83 41.22 28.31
C ILE A 16 -19.14 40.37 27.24
N LYS A 17 -18.95 40.93 26.04
CA LYS A 17 -18.29 40.25 24.92
C LYS A 17 -16.82 39.91 25.19
N LYS A 18 -16.12 40.68 26.03
CA LYS A 18 -14.70 40.46 26.38
C LYS A 18 -14.48 39.31 27.37
N ILE A 19 -15.45 39.03 28.25
CA ILE A 19 -15.34 37.95 29.26
C ILE A 19 -15.49 36.57 28.62
N ASN A 20 -16.29 36.44 27.55
CA ASN A 20 -16.53 35.15 26.88
C ASN A 20 -15.45 34.73 25.87
N ALA A 21 -14.49 35.61 25.54
CA ALA A 21 -13.53 35.39 24.45
C ALA A 21 -12.20 34.75 24.89
N ALA A 22 -11.92 34.63 26.19
CA ALA A 22 -10.66 34.10 26.69
C ALA A 22 -10.88 32.87 27.57
N GLN A 23 -10.69 31.67 26.99
CA GLN A 23 -10.49 30.38 27.67
C GLN A 23 -11.74 29.75 28.31
N SER A 24 -12.49 28.91 27.58
CA SER A 24 -13.67 28.21 28.15
C SER A 24 -13.60 26.69 28.23
N ASP A 25 -12.53 25.98 27.83
CA ASP A 25 -12.55 24.50 27.98
C ASP A 25 -11.23 23.80 28.34
N GLY A 26 -10.11 24.51 28.45
CA GLY A 26 -8.84 23.90 28.89
C GLY A 26 -8.32 22.76 28.02
N SER A 27 -8.82 22.57 26.78
CA SER A 27 -8.41 21.47 25.92
C SER A 27 -7.85 21.97 24.59
N GLN A 28 -6.53 22.21 24.54
CA GLN A 28 -5.82 22.31 23.26
C GLN A 28 -4.52 21.48 23.33
N LYS A 29 -4.63 20.17 23.05
CA LYS A 29 -3.46 19.27 22.98
C LYS A 29 -2.80 19.19 21.59
N SER A 30 -3.28 19.91 20.59
CA SER A 30 -2.51 20.21 19.38
C SER A 30 -3.00 21.54 18.83
N LYS A 31 -2.14 22.57 18.90
CA LYS A 31 -2.45 23.91 18.42
C LYS A 31 -1.63 24.15 17.16
N LEU A 32 -2.31 24.40 16.06
CA LEU A 32 -1.67 24.72 14.79
C LEU A 32 -1.30 26.19 14.82
N VAL A 33 -0.02 26.47 14.59
CA VAL A 33 0.54 27.82 14.59
C VAL A 33 1.06 28.17 13.20
N ASP A 34 0.89 29.42 12.80
CA ASP A 34 1.58 29.95 11.60
C ASP A 34 3.09 30.13 11.84
N GLU A 35 3.83 30.59 10.83
CA GLU A 35 5.28 30.85 10.92
C GLU A 35 5.65 31.91 11.98
N PHE A 36 4.67 32.66 12.49
CA PHE A 36 4.83 33.67 13.52
C PHE A 36 4.23 33.25 14.88
N GLY A 37 3.80 32.00 15.04
CA GLY A 37 3.33 31.45 16.31
C GLY A 37 1.87 31.74 16.66
N ASN A 38 1.08 32.34 15.74
CA ASN A 38 -0.32 32.67 16.00
C ASN A 38 -1.22 31.43 15.94
N THR A 39 -2.21 31.35 16.83
CA THR A 39 -3.24 30.31 16.79
C THR A 39 -4.06 30.39 15.50
N VAL A 40 -4.13 29.31 14.72
CA VAL A 40 -5.11 29.22 13.65
C VAL A 40 -6.47 28.82 14.24
N GLY A 41 -7.30 29.81 14.55
CA GLY A 41 -8.57 29.64 15.28
C GLY A 41 -9.79 29.28 14.43
N THR A 42 -9.69 29.30 13.10
CA THR A 42 -10.77 28.90 12.19
C THR A 42 -10.17 28.35 10.90
N THR A 43 -10.73 27.27 10.38
CA THR A 43 -10.44 26.75 9.03
C THR A 43 -11.41 27.28 7.97
N ALA A 44 -12.34 28.17 8.33
CA ALA A 44 -13.44 28.59 7.46
C ALA A 44 -13.00 29.35 6.19
N SER A 45 -11.71 29.70 6.08
CA SER A 45 -11.09 30.24 4.85
C SER A 45 -9.70 29.66 4.58
N ALA A 46 -9.30 28.62 5.32
CA ALA A 46 -8.03 27.94 5.07
C ALA A 46 -8.28 26.82 4.07
N LEU A 47 -7.75 26.96 2.85
CA LEU A 47 -7.93 25.96 1.80
C LEU A 47 -7.27 24.62 2.14
N ASP A 48 -6.19 24.60 2.95
CA ASP A 48 -5.42 23.38 3.23
C ASP A 48 -4.71 23.39 4.60
N ILE A 49 -5.33 22.81 5.63
CA ILE A 49 -4.62 22.49 6.89
C ILE A 49 -4.79 21.00 7.18
N ASN A 50 -3.87 20.21 6.65
CA ASN A 50 -3.80 18.77 6.90
C ASN A 50 -2.58 18.46 7.79
N ILE A 51 -2.70 18.68 9.11
CA ILE A 51 -1.72 18.11 10.06
C ILE A 51 -2.07 16.64 10.26
N LYS A 52 -1.67 15.82 9.28
CA LYS A 52 -1.39 14.42 9.53
C LYS A 52 0.03 14.34 10.10
N SER A 53 0.17 14.45 11.41
CA SER A 53 1.32 13.84 12.08
C SER A 53 1.11 12.33 11.98
N GLY A 54 1.49 11.75 10.83
CA GLY A 54 1.48 10.31 10.62
C GLY A 54 2.39 9.71 11.67
N SER A 55 1.81 9.14 12.72
CA SER A 55 2.56 8.29 13.63
C SER A 55 3.10 7.14 12.77
N LEU A 56 4.41 6.89 12.84
CA LEU A 56 5.00 5.64 12.36
C LEU A 56 4.55 4.49 13.28
N ALA A 57 3.24 4.36 13.48
CA ALA A 57 2.64 3.23 14.14
C ALA A 57 2.44 2.15 13.07
N PRO A 58 2.86 0.90 13.33
CA PRO A 58 2.52 -0.22 12.47
C PRO A 58 1.01 -0.25 12.22
N SER A 59 0.61 -0.24 10.95
CA SER A 59 -0.78 -0.40 10.53
C SER A 59 -0.91 -1.77 9.86
N THR A 60 -1.97 -2.50 10.20
CA THR A 60 -2.31 -3.76 9.53
C THR A 60 -3.01 -3.52 8.18
N THR A 61 -3.29 -2.27 7.82
CA THR A 61 -4.03 -1.87 6.62
C THR A 61 -3.28 -0.77 5.86
N GLY A 62 -3.40 -0.77 4.53
CA GLY A 62 -2.77 0.24 3.65
C GLY A 62 -1.38 -0.14 3.13
N GLY A 63 -0.91 -1.37 3.40
CA GLY A 63 0.31 -1.94 2.84
C GLY A 63 0.07 -2.83 1.62
N LEU A 64 1.15 -3.47 1.15
CA LEU A 64 1.12 -4.41 0.03
C LEU A 64 0.62 -5.79 0.48
N SER A 65 -0.05 -6.49 -0.42
CA SER A 65 -0.44 -7.89 -0.27
C SER A 65 0.69 -8.84 -0.66
N VAL A 66 0.65 -10.07 -0.14
CA VAL A 66 1.63 -11.12 -0.45
C VAL A 66 0.93 -12.37 -0.93
N TYR A 67 1.34 -12.85 -2.11
CA TYR A 67 1.00 -14.19 -2.58
C TYR A 67 2.12 -15.16 -2.22
N ARG A 68 1.77 -16.33 -1.71
CA ARG A 68 2.70 -17.38 -1.26
C ARG A 68 2.36 -18.73 -1.89
N ASN A 69 3.33 -19.39 -2.53
CA ASN A 69 3.20 -20.77 -3.01
C ASN A 69 4.51 -21.57 -2.95
N ILE A 70 4.55 -22.70 -2.22
CA ILE A 70 5.74 -23.55 -2.04
C ILE A 70 6.04 -24.45 -3.24
N SER A 71 5.03 -24.68 -4.09
CA SER A 71 5.01 -25.68 -5.15
C SER A 71 4.38 -25.07 -6.41
N LEU A 72 4.95 -23.97 -6.89
CA LEU A 72 4.45 -23.32 -8.10
C LEU A 72 4.71 -24.22 -9.31
N ALA A 73 3.67 -24.48 -10.09
CA ALA A 73 3.69 -25.43 -11.21
C ALA A 73 3.12 -24.82 -12.51
N ALA A 74 3.04 -25.63 -13.57
CA ALA A 74 2.49 -25.23 -14.86
C ALA A 74 0.95 -25.16 -14.91
N SER A 75 0.24 -25.46 -13.81
CA SER A 75 -1.24 -25.32 -13.78
C SER A 75 -1.70 -23.85 -13.83
N GLY A 76 -0.79 -22.90 -13.61
CA GLY A 76 -1.11 -21.48 -13.51
C GLY A 76 -1.91 -21.15 -12.25
N VAL A 77 -1.74 -19.93 -11.75
CA VAL A 77 -2.50 -19.37 -10.63
C VAL A 77 -2.82 -17.91 -10.90
N ASN A 78 -4.02 -17.49 -10.52
CA ASN A 78 -4.41 -16.08 -10.50
C ASN A 78 -4.15 -15.52 -9.09
N ILE A 79 -3.19 -14.58 -9.01
CA ILE A 79 -2.87 -13.85 -7.79
C ILE A 79 -3.90 -12.74 -7.55
N LYS A 80 -4.33 -12.06 -8.61
CA LYS A 80 -5.26 -10.93 -8.54
C LYS A 80 -6.07 -10.84 -9.83
N SER A 81 -7.39 -10.89 -9.72
CA SER A 81 -8.31 -10.87 -10.87
C SER A 81 -8.57 -9.48 -11.48
N SER A 82 -7.97 -8.43 -10.92
CA SER A 82 -8.13 -7.05 -11.38
C SER A 82 -6.78 -6.36 -11.54
N ALA A 83 -6.77 -5.23 -12.25
CA ALA A 83 -5.59 -4.40 -12.44
C ALA A 83 -4.86 -4.16 -11.11
N GLY A 84 -3.54 -4.24 -11.14
CA GLY A 84 -2.70 -4.19 -9.96
C GLY A 84 -1.24 -3.93 -10.31
N GLN A 85 -0.38 -3.96 -9.30
CA GLN A 85 1.05 -3.74 -9.48
C GLN A 85 1.86 -4.76 -8.68
N VAL A 86 2.94 -5.27 -9.29
CA VAL A 86 3.91 -6.11 -8.60
C VAL A 86 5.08 -5.24 -8.15
N TYR A 87 5.32 -5.18 -6.85
CA TYR A 87 6.39 -4.39 -6.23
C TYR A 87 7.66 -5.19 -5.97
N GLY A 88 7.64 -6.49 -6.23
CA GLY A 88 8.80 -7.33 -6.07
C GLY A 88 8.43 -8.78 -5.83
N TRP A 89 9.45 -9.59 -5.69
CA TRP A 89 9.31 -11.01 -5.48
C TRP A 89 10.51 -11.59 -4.74
N TYR A 90 10.24 -12.68 -4.02
CA TYR A 90 11.26 -13.59 -3.51
C TYR A 90 10.97 -14.99 -4.05
N LEU A 91 11.79 -15.42 -5.00
CA LEU A 91 11.64 -16.68 -5.71
C LEU A 91 12.84 -17.57 -5.40
N PHE A 92 12.63 -18.87 -5.25
CA PHE A 92 13.70 -19.82 -5.03
C PHE A 92 13.45 -21.12 -5.79
N ASN A 93 14.50 -21.67 -6.38
CA ASN A 93 14.52 -22.96 -7.06
C ASN A 93 15.33 -23.96 -6.23
N ASN A 94 14.64 -24.97 -5.69
CA ASN A 94 15.23 -26.01 -4.86
C ASN A 94 15.74 -27.22 -5.67
N THR A 95 16.05 -27.04 -6.95
CA THR A 95 16.45 -28.11 -7.86
C THR A 95 17.82 -27.88 -8.46
N ALA A 96 18.43 -28.94 -8.98
CA ALA A 96 19.74 -28.91 -9.63
C ALA A 96 19.71 -28.42 -11.10
N SER A 97 18.55 -28.02 -11.62
CA SER A 97 18.38 -27.51 -12.98
C SER A 97 17.64 -26.18 -12.96
N VAL A 98 17.76 -25.37 -14.00
CA VAL A 98 17.05 -24.09 -14.07
C VAL A 98 15.53 -24.32 -14.05
N ARG A 99 14.81 -23.39 -13.41
CA ARG A 99 13.35 -23.26 -13.48
C ARG A 99 13.00 -21.87 -13.94
N TYR A 100 11.81 -21.68 -14.48
CA TYR A 100 11.36 -20.38 -14.95
C TYR A 100 10.03 -20.04 -14.31
N VAL A 101 9.94 -18.87 -13.69
CA VAL A 101 8.68 -18.30 -13.21
C VAL A 101 8.18 -17.35 -14.27
N LYS A 102 6.89 -17.47 -14.62
CA LYS A 102 6.24 -16.68 -15.65
C LYS A 102 5.12 -15.88 -15.02
N LEU A 103 5.15 -14.56 -15.20
CA LEU A 103 4.07 -13.66 -14.80
C LEU A 103 3.23 -13.30 -16.01
N TYR A 104 1.92 -13.18 -15.81
CA TYR A 104 0.94 -12.96 -16.87
C TYR A 104 0.06 -11.77 -16.53
N ASN A 105 -0.18 -10.90 -17.50
CA ASN A 105 -1.12 -9.79 -17.38
C ASN A 105 -2.53 -10.27 -17.77
N LYS A 106 -3.18 -10.99 -16.84
CA LYS A 106 -4.44 -11.71 -17.08
C LYS A 106 -5.28 -11.74 -15.82
N ALA A 107 -6.60 -11.51 -15.98
CA ALA A 107 -7.58 -11.50 -14.89
C ALA A 107 -7.98 -12.89 -14.38
N THR A 108 -7.62 -13.94 -15.12
CA THR A 108 -7.97 -15.34 -14.84
C THR A 108 -6.71 -16.20 -14.74
N HIS A 109 -6.85 -17.48 -14.35
CA HIS A 109 -5.71 -18.39 -14.34
C HIS A 109 -5.04 -18.44 -15.73
N PRO A 110 -3.71 -18.25 -15.80
CA PRO A 110 -3.00 -18.41 -17.05
C PRO A 110 -2.93 -19.89 -17.45
N SER A 111 -3.06 -20.16 -18.74
CA SER A 111 -2.74 -21.42 -19.38
C SER A 111 -1.25 -21.42 -19.72
N VAL A 112 -0.43 -22.02 -18.85
CA VAL A 112 1.03 -22.06 -19.06
C VAL A 112 1.35 -22.88 -20.32
N GLY A 113 2.20 -22.34 -21.19
CA GLY A 113 2.47 -22.89 -22.51
C GLY A 113 1.46 -22.51 -23.60
N GLY A 114 0.33 -21.89 -23.23
CA GLY A 114 -0.66 -21.37 -24.18
C GLY A 114 -0.75 -19.85 -24.21
N ASP A 115 -0.73 -19.21 -23.04
CA ASP A 115 -0.70 -17.74 -22.93
C ASP A 115 0.73 -17.20 -23.04
N THR A 116 0.89 -16.02 -23.63
CA THR A 116 2.17 -15.30 -23.67
C THR A 116 2.50 -14.71 -22.29
N PRO A 117 3.67 -15.05 -21.70
CA PRO A 117 4.13 -14.43 -20.46
C PRO A 117 4.38 -12.93 -20.65
N PHE A 118 3.96 -12.13 -19.67
CA PHE A 118 4.36 -10.73 -19.58
C PHE A 118 5.81 -10.60 -19.10
N MET A 119 6.26 -11.53 -18.25
CA MET A 119 7.64 -11.62 -17.80
C MET A 119 8.03 -13.08 -17.57
N THR A 120 9.24 -13.44 -17.99
CA THR A 120 9.87 -14.75 -17.72
C THR A 120 11.12 -14.53 -16.88
N ILE A 121 11.14 -15.10 -15.68
CA ILE A 121 12.20 -14.94 -14.68
C ILE A 121 12.92 -16.29 -14.55
N ALA A 122 14.20 -16.33 -14.91
CA ALA A 122 15.03 -17.52 -14.73
C ALA A 122 15.45 -17.66 -13.26
N LEU A 123 15.30 -18.86 -12.71
CA LEU A 123 15.77 -19.25 -11.39
C LEU A 123 16.91 -20.27 -11.56
N PRO A 124 18.17 -19.88 -11.32
CA PRO A 124 19.30 -20.80 -11.44
C PRO A 124 19.15 -22.00 -10.49
N ALA A 125 19.91 -23.07 -10.75
CA ALA A 125 19.91 -24.27 -9.92
C ALA A 125 20.30 -23.92 -8.46
N GLY A 126 19.49 -24.38 -7.50
CA GLY A 126 19.73 -24.16 -6.06
C GLY A 126 19.73 -22.69 -5.61
N ALA A 127 19.17 -21.78 -6.43
CA ALA A 127 19.28 -20.34 -6.21
C ALA A 127 17.94 -19.63 -6.39
N GLY A 128 17.90 -18.38 -5.93
CA GLY A 128 16.75 -17.51 -6.05
C GLY A 128 16.95 -16.34 -6.99
N ALA A 129 15.84 -15.71 -7.37
CA ALA A 129 15.80 -14.42 -8.02
C ALA A 129 14.91 -13.52 -7.18
N ASN A 130 15.47 -12.46 -6.60
CA ASN A 130 14.78 -11.62 -5.63
C ASN A 130 14.99 -10.15 -5.98
N VAL A 131 13.92 -9.38 -6.03
CA VAL A 131 14.00 -7.95 -6.36
C VAL A 131 12.85 -7.20 -5.70
N HIS A 132 13.07 -5.90 -5.50
CA HIS A 132 12.07 -4.96 -5.05
C HIS A 132 12.09 -3.70 -5.92
N PHE A 133 10.91 -3.15 -6.20
CA PHE A 133 10.69 -1.92 -6.95
C PHE A 133 9.92 -0.93 -6.09
N THR A 134 10.38 0.32 -6.08
CA THR A 134 9.70 1.40 -5.36
C THR A 134 8.35 1.75 -5.97
N THR A 135 8.25 1.76 -7.31
CA THR A 135 7.04 2.20 -8.04
C THR A 135 6.15 1.04 -8.48
N GLY A 136 6.67 -0.19 -8.43
CA GLY A 136 5.98 -1.39 -8.93
C GLY A 136 5.94 -1.49 -10.47
N ILE A 137 5.57 -2.67 -10.93
CA ILE A 137 5.35 -2.99 -12.35
C ILE A 137 3.84 -3.12 -12.55
N ALA A 138 3.29 -2.37 -13.51
CA ALA A 138 1.86 -2.34 -13.75
C ALA A 138 1.35 -3.56 -14.54
N PHE A 139 0.26 -4.14 -14.05
CA PHE A 139 -0.51 -5.20 -14.70
C PHE A 139 -1.94 -4.67 -14.92
N SER A 140 -2.30 -4.40 -16.17
CA SER A 140 -3.55 -3.72 -16.54
C SER A 140 -4.82 -4.58 -16.41
N ASN A 141 -4.70 -5.90 -16.49
CA ASN A 141 -5.83 -6.82 -16.52
C ASN A 141 -5.96 -7.63 -15.22
N GLY A 142 -4.83 -8.08 -14.69
CA GLY A 142 -4.73 -8.93 -13.51
C GLY A 142 -3.34 -9.52 -13.40
N ILE A 143 -3.06 -10.21 -12.29
CA ILE A 143 -1.76 -10.80 -12.01
C ILE A 143 -1.91 -12.31 -12.00
N GLY A 144 -1.41 -12.95 -13.06
CA GLY A 144 -1.27 -14.41 -13.15
C GLY A 144 0.19 -14.83 -12.95
N ILE A 145 0.39 -16.06 -12.47
CA ILE A 145 1.70 -16.66 -12.29
C ILE A 145 1.68 -18.14 -12.70
N GLY A 146 2.80 -18.64 -13.23
CA GLY A 146 3.04 -20.06 -13.45
C GLY A 146 4.54 -20.34 -13.38
N ALA A 147 4.91 -21.61 -13.39
CA ALA A 147 6.32 -22.00 -13.51
C ALA A 147 6.50 -23.18 -14.48
N THR A 148 7.65 -23.18 -15.13
CA THR A 148 8.03 -24.18 -16.14
C THR A 148 9.46 -24.68 -15.95
N THR A 149 9.76 -25.85 -16.51
CA THR A 149 11.13 -26.38 -16.57
C THR A 149 11.91 -25.83 -17.77
N GLY A 150 11.22 -25.51 -18.88
CA GLY A 150 11.79 -24.88 -20.06
C GLY A 150 11.54 -23.37 -20.14
N VAL A 151 12.44 -22.67 -20.86
CA VAL A 151 12.36 -21.22 -21.04
C VAL A 151 11.29 -20.80 -22.06
N ALA A 152 11.06 -21.63 -23.08
CA ALA A 152 10.19 -21.31 -24.21
C ALA A 152 8.78 -20.92 -23.75
N ASP A 153 8.17 -19.93 -24.39
CA ASP A 153 6.82 -19.46 -24.02
C ASP A 153 5.78 -20.58 -24.09
N GLY A 154 5.92 -21.46 -25.10
CA GLY A 154 5.10 -22.66 -25.27
C GLY A 154 5.50 -23.86 -24.41
N ASP A 155 6.47 -23.74 -23.50
CA ASP A 155 6.83 -24.85 -22.61
C ASP A 155 5.70 -25.14 -21.61
N THR A 156 5.36 -26.43 -21.50
CA THR A 156 4.35 -26.95 -20.57
C THR A 156 4.97 -27.85 -19.50
N GLY A 157 6.30 -27.96 -19.46
CA GLY A 157 7.02 -28.80 -18.51
C GLY A 157 6.80 -28.31 -17.09
N ALA A 158 6.09 -29.10 -16.27
CA ALA A 158 5.76 -28.71 -14.90
C ALA A 158 6.93 -29.00 -13.94
N PRO A 159 7.35 -28.01 -13.13
CA PRO A 159 8.18 -28.28 -11.96
C PRO A 159 7.49 -29.28 -11.03
N ALA A 160 8.28 -30.13 -10.37
CA ALA A 160 7.76 -31.05 -9.36
C ALA A 160 7.39 -30.31 -8.06
N ALA A 161 6.81 -31.05 -7.11
CA ALA A 161 6.44 -30.50 -5.81
C ALA A 161 7.66 -29.91 -5.08
N ASN A 162 7.45 -28.76 -4.43
CA ASN A 162 8.44 -28.04 -3.62
C ASN A 162 9.69 -27.55 -4.39
N GLU A 163 9.67 -27.60 -5.72
CA GLU A 163 10.81 -27.15 -6.54
C GLU A 163 10.86 -25.63 -6.66
N VAL A 164 9.73 -24.99 -6.95
CA VAL A 164 9.65 -23.54 -7.16
C VAL A 164 8.84 -22.91 -6.04
N ILE A 165 9.55 -22.16 -5.20
CA ILE A 165 8.98 -21.40 -4.09
C ILE A 165 8.80 -19.96 -4.55
N ALA A 166 7.58 -19.45 -4.46
CA ALA A 166 7.22 -18.09 -4.86
C ALA A 166 6.61 -17.29 -3.70
N ASN A 167 7.11 -16.07 -3.55
CA ASN A 167 6.48 -14.98 -2.82
C ASN A 167 6.39 -13.77 -3.74
N ILE A 168 5.18 -13.26 -4.01
CA ILE A 168 4.97 -12.06 -4.84
C ILE A 168 4.38 -10.96 -3.96
N ILE A 169 4.98 -9.77 -4.01
CA ILE A 169 4.54 -8.60 -3.27
C ILE A 169 3.76 -7.72 -4.24
N TYR A 170 2.48 -7.45 -3.96
CA TYR A 170 1.59 -6.80 -4.93
C TYR A 170 0.54 -5.88 -4.30
N PHE A 171 -0.08 -5.06 -5.14
CA PHE A 171 -1.27 -4.27 -4.82
C PHE A 171 -2.44 -4.67 -5.73
#